data_AF-W1YEG8-F1
#
_entry.id   AF-W1YEG8-F1
#
_cell.length_a   1.000
_cell.length_b   1.000
_cell.length_c   1.000
_cell.angle_alpha   90.00
_cell.angle_beta   90.00
_cell.angle_gamma   90.00
#
_symmetry.space_group_name_H-M   'P 1'
#
loop_
_entity.id
_entity.type
_entity.pdbx_description
1 polymer ?
#
loop_
_entity_poly.entity_id
_entity_poly.type
_entity_poly.pdbx_seq_one_letter_code
_entity_poly.pdbx_strand_id
1 'polypeptide(L)'
;IFKVLDPEKTIVRDNSEWLESMNFADVLRLASSYTVARMMERDDFNKRFKEGRAIGVHEFMYPLMQGQDSVALHADVEFGGTDQTFN
;
A
#
# COMPACT_ATOMS: atom_id res chain seq x y z
N ILE A 1 -16.81 -11.65 11.25
CA ILE A 1 -15.98 -11.90 10.04
C ILE A 1 -16.26 -13.30 9.48
N PHE A 2 -16.19 -14.35 10.29
CA PHE A 2 -16.36 -15.76 9.86
C PHE A 2 -17.79 -16.24 9.55
N LYS A 3 -18.66 -15.37 8.99
CA LYS A 3 -19.97 -15.80 8.45
C LYS A 3 -19.85 -16.36 7.03
N VAL A 4 -18.77 -16.01 6.33
CA VAL A 4 -18.49 -16.38 4.93
C VAL A 4 -17.22 -17.22 4.85
N LEU A 5 -16.15 -16.80 5.52
CA LEU A 5 -14.87 -17.51 5.55
C LEU A 5 -14.82 -18.51 6.72
N ASP A 6 -14.17 -19.64 6.47
CA ASP A 6 -13.91 -20.68 7.47
C ASP A 6 -12.76 -20.24 8.40
N PRO A 7 -12.98 -20.13 9.74
CA PRO A 7 -11.96 -19.66 10.67
C PRO A 7 -10.74 -20.59 10.75
N GLU A 8 -10.89 -21.89 10.49
CA GLU A 8 -9.76 -22.83 10.53
C GLU A 8 -8.85 -22.71 9.29
N LYS A 9 -9.38 -22.12 8.22
CA LYS A 9 -8.65 -21.90 6.94
C LYS A 9 -8.27 -20.44 6.72
N THR A 10 -8.54 -19.56 7.68
CA THR A 10 -8.33 -18.12 7.54
C THR A 10 -7.37 -17.63 8.60
N ILE A 11 -6.34 -16.88 8.19
CA ILE A 11 -5.42 -16.22 9.09
C ILE A 11 -5.72 -14.72 9.05
N VAL A 12 -5.92 -14.12 10.21
CA VAL A 12 -6.05 -12.66 10.37
C VAL A 12 -4.71 -12.13 10.86
N ARG A 13 -4.21 -11.08 10.21
CA ARG A 13 -2.93 -10.43 10.50
C ARG A 13 -3.15 -8.92 10.53
N ASP A 14 -2.38 -8.21 11.35
CA ASP A 14 -2.33 -6.76 11.36
C ASP A 14 -0.98 -6.31 10.78
N ASN A 15 -0.97 -5.40 9.82
CA ASN A 15 0.28 -5.00 9.17
C ASN A 15 1.26 -4.22 10.09
N SER A 16 0.79 -3.77 11.26
CA SER A 16 1.67 -3.27 12.32
C SER A 16 2.72 -4.29 12.74
N GLU A 17 2.45 -5.59 12.59
CA GLU A 17 3.40 -6.68 12.88
C GLU A 17 4.76 -6.52 12.17
N TRP A 18 4.79 -5.93 10.98
CA TRP A 18 6.02 -5.64 10.24
C TRP A 18 6.28 -4.15 10.05
N LEU A 19 5.24 -3.34 9.81
CA LEU A 19 5.41 -1.90 9.56
C LEU A 19 5.84 -1.11 10.81
N GLU A 20 5.35 -1.46 12.01
CA GLU A 20 5.70 -0.73 13.25
C GLU A 20 7.18 -0.89 13.61
N SER A 21 7.78 -2.03 13.22
CA SER A 21 9.18 -2.33 13.47
C SER A 21 10.16 -1.63 12.51
N MET A 22 9.67 -1.01 11.43
CA MET A 22 10.52 -0.35 10.44
C MET A 22 11.21 0.87 11.04
N ASN A 23 12.53 0.91 10.94
CA ASN A 23 13.26 2.13 11.24
C ASN A 23 13.24 3.08 10.03
N PHE A 24 13.71 4.30 10.23
CA PHE A 24 13.71 5.30 9.15
C PHE A 24 14.53 4.90 7.92
N ALA A 25 15.62 4.14 8.07
CA ALA A 25 16.40 3.65 6.94
C ALA A 25 15.59 2.62 6.11
N ASP A 26 14.76 1.80 6.75
CA ASP A 26 13.86 0.88 6.05
C ASP A 26 12.77 1.64 5.28
N VAL A 27 12.22 2.70 5.88
CA VAL A 27 11.26 3.60 5.21
C VAL A 27 11.90 4.27 3.99
N LEU A 28 13.12 4.77 4.12
CA LEU A 28 13.85 5.38 2.98
C LEU A 28 14.13 4.36 1.88
N ARG A 29 14.50 3.13 2.25
CA ARG A 29 14.71 2.05 1.28
C ARG A 29 13.42 1.74 0.53
N LEU A 30 12.29 1.64 1.24
CA LEU A 30 10.99 1.43 0.63
C LEU A 30 10.60 2.60 -0.30
N ALA A 31 10.76 3.85 0.16
CA ALA A 31 10.50 5.04 -0.65
C ALA A 31 11.36 5.11 -1.92
N SER A 32 12.58 4.55 -1.89
CA SER A 32 13.49 4.52 -3.04
C SER A 32 13.08 3.53 -4.15
N SER A 33 12.13 2.64 -3.89
CA SER A 33 11.69 1.60 -4.84
C SER A 33 10.83 2.15 -5.98
N TYR A 34 10.33 3.39 -5.88
CA TYR A 34 9.43 4.00 -6.85
C TYR A 34 9.79 5.46 -7.12
N THR A 35 9.31 5.99 -8.26
CA THR A 35 9.52 7.39 -8.64
C THR A 35 8.28 8.23 -8.37
N VAL A 36 8.48 9.53 -8.15
CA VAL A 36 7.38 10.51 -8.05
C VAL A 36 6.54 10.49 -9.33
N ALA A 37 7.17 10.42 -10.51
CA ALA A 37 6.44 10.37 -11.78
C ALA A 37 5.46 9.19 -11.83
N ARG A 38 5.90 8.00 -11.39
CA ARG A 38 5.03 6.83 -11.33
C ARG A 38 3.91 6.99 -10.31
N MET A 39 4.16 7.60 -9.15
CA MET A 39 3.09 7.93 -8.19
C MET A 39 2.03 8.85 -8.81
N MET A 40 2.44 9.82 -9.61
CA MET A 40 1.54 10.76 -10.27
C MET A 40 0.69 10.15 -11.40
N GLU A 41 0.95 8.90 -11.80
CA GLU A 41 0.10 8.17 -12.76
C GLU A 41 -1.18 7.63 -12.11
N ARG A 42 -1.24 7.55 -10.77
CA ARG A 42 -2.48 7.20 -10.07
C ARG A 42 -3.53 8.27 -10.33
N ASP A 43 -4.70 7.87 -10.82
CA ASP A 43 -5.77 8.77 -11.27
C ASP A 43 -6.14 9.87 -10.25
N ASP A 44 -6.25 9.51 -8.96
CA ASP A 44 -6.56 10.48 -7.90
C ASP A 44 -5.46 11.56 -7.75
N PHE A 45 -4.19 11.16 -7.68
CA PHE A 45 -3.08 12.09 -7.57
C PHE A 45 -2.96 12.96 -8.82
N ASN A 46 -3.11 12.37 -10.01
CA ASN A 46 -3.07 13.09 -11.27
C ASN A 46 -4.14 14.19 -11.33
N LYS A 47 -5.38 13.82 -10.98
CA LYS A 47 -6.52 14.74 -10.97
C LYS A 47 -6.35 15.85 -9.94
N ARG A 48 -6.01 15.51 -8.70
CA ARG A 48 -5.81 16.49 -7.62
C ARG A 48 -4.70 17.48 -7.96
N PHE A 49 -3.58 17.00 -8.50
CA PHE A 49 -2.47 17.86 -8.89
C PHE A 49 -2.84 18.84 -10.00
N LYS A 50 -3.54 18.37 -11.04
CA LYS A 50 -4.05 19.25 -12.12
C LYS A 50 -5.06 20.28 -11.63
N GLU A 51 -5.85 19.94 -10.63
CA GLU A 51 -6.83 20.83 -10.00
C GLU A 51 -6.22 21.76 -8.94
N GLY A 52 -4.90 21.67 -8.69
CA GLY A 52 -4.23 22.44 -7.64
C GLY A 52 -4.67 22.05 -6.22
N ARG A 53 -5.31 20.88 -6.05
CA ARG A 53 -5.67 20.34 -4.74
C ARG A 53 -4.42 19.73 -4.09
N ALA A 54 -4.24 20.04 -2.80
CA ALA A 54 -3.08 19.57 -2.05
C ALA A 54 -2.99 18.04 -2.04
N ILE A 55 -1.76 17.54 -2.14
CA ILE A 55 -1.39 16.13 -1.96
C ILE A 55 -0.30 16.12 -0.89
N GLY A 56 -0.56 15.48 0.23
CA GLY A 56 0.42 15.29 1.30
C GLY A 56 1.49 14.31 0.87
N VAL A 57 2.76 14.59 1.22
CA VAL A 57 3.89 13.71 0.88
C VAL A 57 3.71 12.30 1.45
N HIS A 58 3.14 12.19 2.65
CA HIS A 58 2.85 10.91 3.30
C HIS A 58 1.86 10.04 2.48
N GLU A 59 1.02 10.63 1.62
CA GLU A 59 0.05 9.89 0.82
C GLU A 59 0.75 8.97 -0.19
N PHE A 60 1.98 9.31 -0.62
CA PHE A 60 2.79 8.45 -1.48
C PHE A 60 3.31 7.21 -0.76
N MET A 61 3.31 7.20 0.58
CA MET A 61 3.76 6.05 1.35
C MET A 61 2.70 4.95 1.42
N TYR A 62 1.41 5.27 1.34
CA TYR A 62 0.34 4.27 1.43
C TYR A 62 0.44 3.12 0.41
N PRO A 63 0.58 3.37 -0.91
CA PRO A 63 0.75 2.27 -1.87
C PRO A 63 2.06 1.50 -1.65
N LEU A 64 3.12 2.17 -1.18
CA LEU A 64 4.38 1.48 -0.88
C LEU A 64 4.27 0.55 0.32
N MET A 65 3.57 0.97 1.37
CA MET A 65 3.30 0.13 2.55
C MET A 65 2.41 -1.05 2.17
N GLN A 66 1.39 -0.85 1.33
CA GLN A 66 0.56 -1.94 0.81
C GLN A 66 1.40 -2.96 0.00
N GLY A 67 2.28 -2.49 -0.88
CA GLY A 67 3.21 -3.38 -1.57
C GLY A 67 4.15 -4.14 -0.62
N GLN A 68 4.59 -3.49 0.47
CA GLN A 68 5.40 -4.12 1.51
C GLN A 68 4.63 -5.19 2.30
N ASP A 69 3.32 -5.02 2.49
CA ASP A 69 2.45 -6.03 3.12
C ASP A 69 2.48 -7.33 2.32
N SER A 70 2.38 -7.25 0.98
CA SER A 70 2.47 -8.40 0.09
C SER A 70 3.85 -9.08 0.12
N VAL A 71 4.93 -8.32 0.27
CA VAL A 71 6.29 -8.88 0.48
C VAL A 71 6.39 -9.61 1.82
N ALA A 72 5.88 -9.02 2.90
CA ALA A 72 5.94 -9.60 4.25
C ALA A 72 5.09 -10.87 4.38
N LEU A 73 3.97 -10.93 3.65
CA LEU A 73 3.07 -12.09 3.61
C LEU A 73 3.50 -13.17 2.61
N HIS A 74 4.49 -12.88 1.75
CA HIS A 74 4.81 -13.73 0.59
C HIS A 74 3.57 -14.03 -0.24
N ALA A 75 2.77 -13.01 -0.52
CA ALA A 75 1.49 -13.18 -1.20
C ALA A 75 1.68 -13.70 -2.63
N ASP A 76 1.03 -14.83 -2.95
CA ASP A 76 0.96 -15.34 -4.32
C ASP A 76 -0.08 -14.58 -5.17
N VAL A 77 -1.17 -14.14 -4.52
CA VAL A 77 -2.29 -13.42 -5.14
C VAL A 77 -2.84 -12.39 -4.16
N GLU A 78 -3.11 -11.19 -4.67
CA GLU A 78 -3.77 -10.10 -3.94
C GLU A 78 -5.12 -9.78 -4.61
N PHE A 79 -6.17 -9.61 -3.81
CA PHE A 79 -7.50 -9.26 -4.28
C PHE A 79 -7.86 -7.85 -3.82
N GLY A 80 -8.37 -7.03 -4.74
CA GLY A 80 -8.80 -5.65 -4.48
C GLY A 80 -9.97 -5.23 -5.36
N GLY A 81 -10.51 -4.04 -5.10
CA GLY A 81 -11.50 -3.41 -5.97
C GLY A 81 -10.92 -2.99 -7.32
N THR A 82 -11.77 -2.64 -8.28
CA THR A 82 -11.32 -2.18 -9.62
C THR A 82 -10.48 -0.90 -9.57
N ASP A 83 -10.73 -0.07 -8.57
CA ASP A 83 -10.02 1.18 -8.28
C ASP A 83 -8.62 0.95 -7.66
N GLN A 84 -8.30 -0.28 -7.26
CA GLN A 84 -7.06 -0.61 -6.56
C GLN A 84 -5.93 -1.07 -7.50
N THR A 85 -6.14 -1.07 -8.81
CA THR A 85 -5.17 -1.56 -9.81
C THR A 85 -3.77 -0.92 -9.72
N PHE A 86 -3.67 0.30 -9.18
CA PHE A 86 -2.39 0.98 -8.99
C PHE A 86 -1.64 0.54 -7.73
N ASN A 87 -2.37 0.26 -6.65
CA ASN A 87 -1.79 -0.03 -5.34
C ASN A 87 -1.18 -1.43 -5.33
#